data_AF-A0A359AZ82-F1
#
_entry.id   AF-A0A359AZ82-F1
#
_cell.length_a   1.000
_cell.length_b   1.000
_cell.length_c   1.000
_cell.angle_alpha   90.00
_cell.angle_beta   90.00
_cell.angle_gamma   90.00
#
_symmetry.space_group_name_H-M   'P 1'
#
loop_
_entity.id
_entity.type
_entity.pdbx_description
1 polymer ?
#
loop_
_entity_poly.entity_id
_entity_poly.type
_entity_poly.pdbx_seq_one_letter_code
_entity_poly.pdbx_strand_id
1 'polypeptide(L)'
;PAGIDYITCSPKLHFERVKTIIPQADELRFPMQKGDPLPDISILPVAKRYFLSPIFDGQHVIEENVAYCVSLIKENPIWSLSLQIHKLIGIP
;
A
#
# COMPACT_ATOMS: atom_id res chain seq x y z
N PRO A 1 17.69 -1.78 -8.48
CA PRO A 1 17.97 -2.86 -9.45
C PRO A 1 18.26 -2.25 -10.82
N ALA A 2 19.42 -2.52 -11.43
CA ALA A 2 19.72 -2.02 -12.76
C ALA A 2 18.87 -2.76 -13.81
N GLY A 3 18.28 -2.04 -14.75
CA GLY A 3 17.50 -2.62 -15.86
C GLY A 3 16.05 -2.98 -15.55
N ILE A 4 15.48 -2.54 -14.42
CA ILE A 4 14.04 -2.64 -14.13
C ILE A 4 13.41 -1.26 -14.37
N ASP A 5 12.47 -1.18 -15.31
CA ASP A 5 11.78 0.06 -15.67
C ASP A 5 10.80 0.56 -14.60
N TYR A 6 10.29 -0.37 -13.78
CA TYR A 6 9.25 -0.07 -12.80
C TYR A 6 9.33 -0.96 -11.56
N ILE A 7 9.42 -0.34 -10.39
CA ILE A 7 9.55 -1.04 -9.10
C ILE A 7 8.32 -0.77 -8.25
N THR A 8 7.55 -1.82 -7.99
CA THR A 8 6.48 -1.82 -6.98
C THR A 8 6.91 -2.68 -5.80
N CYS A 9 6.66 -2.21 -4.57
CA CYS A 9 7.02 -2.94 -3.36
C CYS A 9 5.86 -2.90 -2.34
N SER A 10 5.66 -4.01 -1.64
CA SER A 10 4.75 -4.09 -0.50
C SER A 10 5.54 -4.51 0.75
N PRO A 11 6.12 -3.53 1.48
CA PRO A 11 6.92 -3.82 2.67
C PRO A 11 6.03 -4.42 3.76
N LYS A 12 6.40 -5.59 4.30
CA LYS A 12 5.63 -6.25 5.37
C LYS A 12 6.17 -5.96 6.78
N LEU A 13 7.50 -5.92 6.94
CA LEU A 13 8.20 -5.66 8.20
C LEU A 13 9.55 -4.99 7.93
N HIS A 14 10.16 -4.38 8.95
CA HIS A 14 11.51 -3.79 8.92
C HIS A 14 11.72 -2.74 7.81
N PHE A 15 10.87 -1.70 7.79
CA PHE A 15 10.89 -0.66 6.74
C PHE A 15 12.26 0.00 6.54
N GLU A 16 13.01 0.25 7.62
CA GLU A 16 14.39 0.74 7.58
C GLU A 16 15.31 -0.15 6.73
N ARG A 17 15.20 -1.48 6.90
CA ARG A 17 15.97 -2.44 6.11
C ARG A 17 15.48 -2.50 4.66
N VAL A 18 14.19 -2.31 4.41
CA VAL A 18 13.67 -2.23 3.05
C VAL A 18 14.21 -0.99 2.35
N LYS A 19 14.28 0.16 3.04
CA LYS A 19 14.86 1.40 2.55
C LYS A 19 16.35 1.28 2.20
N THR A 20 17.11 0.46 2.91
CA THR A 20 18.53 0.22 2.55
C THR A 20 18.68 -0.65 1.30
N ILE A 21 17.81 -1.64 1.11
CA ILE A 21 17.88 -2.56 -0.05
C ILE A 21 17.26 -1.93 -1.31
N ILE A 22 16.15 -1.21 -1.14
CA ILE A 22 15.37 -0.55 -2.19
C ILE A 22 15.14 0.90 -1.73
N PRO A 23 16.11 1.80 -1.94
CA PRO A 23 15.99 3.19 -1.50
C PRO A 23 14.96 4.00 -2.29
N GLN A 24 14.68 3.58 -3.53
CA GLN A 24 13.71 4.20 -4.42
C GLN A 24 12.82 3.15 -5.08
N ALA A 25 11.53 3.45 -5.16
CA ALA A 25 10.52 2.66 -5.87
C ALA A 25 9.58 3.59 -6.64
N ASP A 26 8.82 3.07 -7.60
CA ASP A 26 7.75 3.83 -8.24
C ASP A 26 6.50 3.83 -7.36
N GLU A 27 6.20 2.69 -6.74
CA GLU A 27 5.04 2.51 -5.88
C GLU A 27 5.36 1.71 -4.62
N LEU A 28 4.84 2.20 -3.49
CA LEU A 28 4.74 1.41 -2.27
C LEU A 28 3.28 1.12 -1.97
N ARG A 29 2.95 -0.14 -1.66
CA ARG A 29 1.59 -0.56 -1.34
C ARG A 29 1.53 -1.27 -0.01
N PHE A 30 0.66 -0.81 0.89
CA PHE A 30 0.50 -1.38 2.21
C PHE A 30 -0.89 -2.02 2.33
N PRO A 31 -0.97 -3.34 2.60
CA PRO A 31 -2.23 -3.96 2.97
C PRO A 31 -2.67 -3.40 4.33
N MET A 32 -3.93 -2.97 4.43
CA MET A 32 -4.49 -2.36 5.64
C MET A 32 -5.82 -3.00 6.02
N GLN A 33 -6.01 -3.26 7.31
CA GLN A 33 -7.31 -3.53 7.93
C GLN A 33 -7.61 -2.48 9.00
N LYS A 34 -8.86 -2.40 9.46
CA LYS A 34 -9.23 -1.46 10.52
C LYS A 34 -8.39 -1.69 11.77
N GLY A 35 -7.83 -0.60 12.30
CA GLY A 35 -7.02 -0.60 13.50
C GLY A 35 -5.52 -0.72 13.23
N ASP A 36 -5.11 -1.03 11.99
CA ASP A 36 -3.69 -0.99 11.62
C ASP A 36 -3.15 0.44 11.69
N PRO A 37 -1.94 0.65 12.21
CA PRO A 37 -1.32 1.97 12.20
C PRO A 37 -0.99 2.42 10.78
N LEU A 38 -1.20 3.71 10.49
CA LEU A 38 -0.75 4.30 9.23
C LEU A 38 0.79 4.20 9.15
N PRO A 39 1.37 3.73 8.02
CA PRO A 39 2.82 3.65 7.89
C PRO A 39 3.47 5.04 7.98
N ASP A 40 4.57 5.15 8.70
CA ASP A 40 5.34 6.38 8.78
C ASP A 40 6.21 6.55 7.51
N ILE A 41 5.88 7.55 6.69
CA ILE A 41 6.57 7.82 5.42
C ILE A 41 8.05 8.17 5.63
N SER A 42 8.44 8.74 6.78
CA SER A 42 9.82 9.17 7.02
C SER A 42 10.83 8.01 7.00
N ILE A 43 10.38 6.82 7.40
CA ILE A 43 11.17 5.59 7.46
C ILE A 43 11.00 4.70 6.22
N LEU A 44 10.17 5.10 5.25
CA LEU A 44 9.96 4.35 4.00
C LEU A 44 10.99 4.70 2.92
N PRO A 45 11.16 3.84 1.90
CA PRO A 45 11.74 4.23 0.62
C PRO A 45 11.06 5.46 0.02
N VAL A 46 11.83 6.23 -0.75
CA VAL A 46 11.26 7.31 -1.56
C VAL A 46 10.47 6.67 -2.70
N ALA A 47 9.20 7.06 -2.85
CA ALA A 47 8.35 6.57 -3.91
C ALA A 47 7.55 7.68 -4.59
N LYS A 48 7.22 7.46 -5.87
CA LYS A 48 6.35 8.39 -6.61
C LYS A 48 4.91 8.34 -6.10
N ARG A 49 4.46 7.16 -5.61
CA ARG A 49 3.13 6.94 -5.05
C ARG A 49 3.15 6.02 -3.85
N TYR A 50 2.34 6.37 -2.86
CA TYR A 50 2.13 5.60 -1.64
C TYR A 50 0.66 5.14 -1.59
N PHE A 51 0.43 3.83 -1.47
CA PHE A 51 -0.90 3.25 -1.55
C PHE A 51 -1.29 2.53 -0.27
N LEU A 52 -2.53 2.78 0.17
CA LEU A 52 -3.23 1.91 1.12
C LEU A 52 -4.14 0.96 0.34
N SER A 53 -4.01 -0.33 0.60
CA SER A 53 -4.80 -1.39 -0.03
C SER A 53 -5.65 -2.09 1.03
N PRO A 54 -6.97 -1.91 1.04
CA PRO A 54 -7.82 -2.60 2.00
C PRO A 54 -7.69 -4.13 1.85
N ILE A 55 -7.56 -4.83 2.98
CA ILE A 55 -7.55 -6.29 3.03
C ILE A 55 -8.97 -6.81 2.79
N PHE A 56 -9.09 -7.78 1.90
CA PHE A 56 -10.33 -8.48 1.54
C PHE A 56 -10.31 -9.90 2.10
N ASP A 57 -11.48 -10.48 2.37
CA ASP A 57 -11.61 -11.90 2.74
C ASP A 57 -11.86 -12.75 1.48
N GLY A 58 -10.80 -13.34 0.94
CA GLY A 58 -10.87 -14.01 -0.36
C GLY A 58 -11.30 -13.03 -1.44
N GLN A 59 -12.46 -13.26 -2.06
CA GLN A 59 -13.10 -12.39 -3.04
C GLN A 59 -14.07 -11.36 -2.42
N HIS A 60 -14.36 -11.46 -1.12
CA HIS A 60 -15.31 -10.59 -0.44
C HIS A 60 -14.64 -9.31 0.02
N VAL A 61 -15.24 -8.19 -0.34
CA VAL A 61 -14.84 -6.86 0.14
C VAL A 61 -15.20 -6.73 1.62
N ILE A 62 -14.24 -6.34 2.45
CA ILE A 62 -14.51 -5.92 3.82
C ILE A 62 -14.72 -4.40 3.80
N GLU A 63 -15.98 -3.97 3.78
CA GLU A 63 -16.35 -2.55 3.65
C GLU A 63 -15.71 -1.68 4.73
N GLU A 64 -15.59 -2.21 5.95
CA GLU A 64 -14.95 -1.53 7.07
C GLU A 64 -13.47 -1.20 6.80
N ASN A 65 -12.73 -2.09 6.14
CA ASN A 65 -11.34 -1.85 5.77
C ASN A 65 -11.24 -0.80 4.66
N VAL A 66 -12.19 -0.80 3.71
CA VAL A 66 -12.27 0.21 2.65
C VAL A 66 -12.53 1.58 3.25
N ALA A 67 -13.55 1.70 4.11
CA ALA A 67 -13.90 2.95 4.78
C ALA A 67 -12.73 3.48 5.62
N TYR A 68 -12.01 2.58 6.32
CA TYR A 68 -10.84 2.94 7.10
C TYR A 68 -9.68 3.46 6.25
N CYS A 69 -9.36 2.81 5.12
CA CYS A 69 -8.35 3.32 4.20
C CYS A 69 -8.73 4.71 3.67
N VAL A 70 -10.00 4.90 3.31
CA VAL A 70 -10.51 6.18 2.81
C VAL A 70 -10.41 7.28 3.88
N SER A 71 -10.72 6.99 5.15
CA SER A 71 -10.57 7.99 6.22
C SER A 71 -9.12 8.40 6.42
N LEU A 72 -8.20 7.43 6.47
CA LEU A 72 -6.76 7.69 6.61
C LEU A 72 -6.21 8.54 5.47
N ILE A 73 -6.64 8.28 4.22
CA ILE A 73 -6.24 9.05 3.04
C ILE A 73 -6.79 10.47 3.08
N LYS A 74 -8.04 10.65 3.50
CA LYS A 74 -8.63 11.99 3.64
C LYS A 74 -7.86 12.84 4.66
N GLU A 75 -7.38 12.23 5.73
CA GLU A 75 -6.55 12.88 6.75
C GLU A 75 -5.10 13.09 6.26
N ASN A 76 -4.58 12.20 5.40
CA ASN A 76 -3.20 12.18 4.93
C ASN A 76 -3.15 12.00 3.40
N PRO A 77 -3.37 13.07 2.60
CA PRO A 77 -3.60 12.98 1.15
C PRO A 77 -2.36 12.62 0.31
N ILE A 78 -1.19 12.47 0.95
CA ILE A 78 -0.02 11.85 0.32
C ILE A 78 -0.26 10.37 -0.04
N TRP A 79 -1.20 9.72 0.67
CA TRP A 79 -1.63 8.37 0.40
C TRP A 79 -2.72 8.33 -0.68
N SER A 80 -2.79 7.23 -1.42
CA SER A 80 -3.82 6.95 -2.41
C SER A 80 -4.45 5.58 -2.17
N LEU A 81 -5.68 5.40 -2.60
CA LEU A 81 -6.39 4.13 -2.46
C LEU A 81 -5.99 3.17 -3.59
N SER A 82 -5.63 1.93 -3.25
CA SER A 82 -5.38 0.85 -4.20
C SER A 82 -6.35 -0.29 -3.96
N LEU A 83 -7.46 -0.32 -4.70
CA LEU A 83 -8.42 -1.44 -4.61
C LEU A 83 -7.91 -2.68 -5.34
N GLN A 84 -8.26 -3.86 -4.81
CA GLN A 84 -7.99 -5.14 -5.46
C GLN A 84 -9.01 -5.38 -6.59
N ILE A 85 -8.89 -4.61 -7.68
CA ILE A 85 -9.88 -4.56 -8.78
C ILE A 85 -10.19 -5.94 -9.35
N HIS A 86 -9.18 -6.81 -9.52
CA HIS A 86 -9.35 -8.17 -10.03
C HIS A 86 -10.39 -8.97 -9.25
N LYS A 87 -10.46 -8.77 -7.92
CA LYS A 87 -11.46 -9.40 -7.06
C LYS A 87 -12.87 -8.83 -7.25
N LEU A 88 -12.97 -7.53 -7.50
CA LEU A 88 -14.25 -6.84 -7.72
C LEU A 88 -14.87 -7.23 -9.06
N ILE A 89 -14.05 -7.44 -10.09
CA ILE A 89 -14.52 -7.76 -11.45
C ILE A 89 -14.45 -9.26 -11.77
N GLY A 90 -14.02 -10.09 -10.81
CA GLY A 90 -14.04 -11.56 -10.94
C GLY A 90 -13.01 -12.14 -11.90
N ILE A 91 -11.82 -11.54 -12.00
CA ILE A 91 -10.71 -12.06 -12.82
C ILE A 91 -9.52 -12.52 -11.95
N PRO A 92 -8.79 -13.57 -12.36
CA PRO A 92 -7.56 -13.98 -11.70
C PRO A 92 -6.41 -12.99 -11.91
#